data_AF-B8M168-F1
#
_entry.id   AF-B8M168-F1
#
_cell.length_a   1.000
_cell.length_b   1.000
_cell.length_c   1.000
_cell.angle_alpha   90.00
_cell.angle_beta   90.00
_cell.angle_gamma   90.00
#
_symmetry.space_group_name_H-M   'P 1'
#
loop_
_entity.id
_entity.type
_entity.pdbx_description
1 polymer ?
#
loop_
_entity_poly.entity_id
_entity_poly.type
_entity_poly.pdbx_seq_one_letter_code
_entity_poly.pdbx_strand_id
1 'polypeptide(L)'
;MGSGPGVYNATSNEEKLKVYRPIARDTSILFKYNDPERGGGHNYTNQGWGHGGRNVWMLHCHILQHMILGMQAVWIMGNAAEITHGISPDLVAGYLSYGGDAYGNATYDPFVTHFYED
;
A
#
# COMPACT_ATOMS: atom_id res chain seq x y z
N MET A 1 10.48 -9.67 -1.47
CA MET A 1 11.93 -9.83 -1.28
C MET A 1 12.29 -10.92 -0.26
N GLY A 2 11.39 -11.27 0.66
CA GLY A 2 11.56 -12.40 1.58
C GLY A 2 10.47 -12.35 2.65
N SER A 3 10.24 -13.46 3.35
CA SER A 3 9.29 -13.53 4.47
C SER A 3 9.66 -14.67 5.41
N GLY A 4 9.37 -14.52 6.70
CA GLY A 4 9.50 -15.61 7.67
C GLY A 4 9.16 -15.19 9.10
N PRO A 5 9.07 -16.15 10.03
CA PRO A 5 8.68 -15.88 11.41
C PRO A 5 9.83 -15.39 12.31
N GLY A 6 11.05 -15.32 11.77
CA GLY A 6 12.24 -14.88 12.49
C GLY A 6 12.39 -13.36 12.52
N VAL A 7 13.40 -12.90 13.27
CA VAL A 7 13.81 -11.49 13.27
C VAL A 7 14.51 -11.16 11.96
N TYR A 8 14.17 -10.02 11.38
CA TYR A 8 14.75 -9.57 10.11
C TYR A 8 16.20 -9.13 10.27
N ASN A 9 17.03 -9.53 9.31
CA ASN A 9 18.41 -9.11 9.20
C ASN A 9 18.66 -8.63 7.77
N ALA A 10 18.81 -7.32 7.60
CA ALA A 10 18.99 -6.68 6.30
C ALA A 10 20.25 -7.20 5.59
N THR A 11 21.39 -7.25 6.27
CA THR A 11 22.67 -7.70 5.70
C THR A 11 22.56 -9.13 5.16
N SER A 12 21.99 -10.06 5.93
CA SER A 12 21.79 -11.44 5.48
C SER A 12 20.78 -11.54 4.32
N ASN A 13 19.76 -10.68 4.31
CA ASN A 13 18.76 -10.65 3.25
C ASN A 13 19.35 -10.17 1.93
N GLU A 14 20.17 -9.12 1.94
CA GLU A 14 20.86 -8.62 0.73
C GLU A 14 21.76 -9.69 0.09
N GLU A 15 22.50 -10.45 0.90
CA GLU A 15 23.30 -11.57 0.39
C GLU A 15 22.45 -12.65 -0.30
N LYS A 16 21.26 -12.94 0.23
CA LYS A 16 20.32 -13.89 -0.40
C LYS A 16 19.75 -13.34 -1.70
N LEU A 17 19.45 -12.04 -1.76
CA LEU A 17 18.90 -11.38 -2.95
C LEU A 17 19.87 -11.36 -4.14
N LYS A 18 21.18 -11.51 -3.92
CA LYS A 18 22.16 -11.61 -5.02
C LYS A 18 21.90 -12.80 -5.96
N VAL A 19 21.37 -13.90 -5.43
CA VAL A 19 21.14 -15.14 -6.18
C VAL A 19 19.65 -15.49 -6.31
N TYR A 20 18.80 -14.95 -5.45
CA TYR A 20 17.37 -15.21 -5.43
C TYR A 20 16.59 -14.14 -6.19
N ARG A 21 15.64 -14.56 -7.03
CA ARG A 21 14.69 -13.66 -7.70
C ARG A 21 13.35 -13.68 -6.96
N PRO A 22 12.93 -12.57 -6.33
CA PRO A 22 11.65 -12.52 -5.63
C PRO A 22 10.46 -12.71 -6.58
N ILE A 23 9.41 -13.35 -6.06
CA ILE A 23 8.13 -13.48 -6.77
C ILE A 23 7.41 -12.12 -6.77
N ALA A 24 7.01 -11.65 -7.95
CA ALA A 24 6.16 -10.49 -8.11
C ALA A 24 4.73 -10.79 -7.64
N ARG A 25 4.17 -9.91 -6.80
CA ARG A 25 2.82 -10.01 -6.22
C ARG A 25 2.42 -8.65 -5.64
N ASP A 26 1.13 -8.42 -5.53
CA ASP A 26 0.54 -7.26 -4.85
C ASP A 26 0.35 -7.48 -3.33
N THR A 27 0.09 -8.73 -2.92
CA THR A 27 -0.27 -9.09 -1.54
C THR A 27 0.67 -10.16 -0.99
N SER A 28 1.10 -10.02 0.27
CA SER A 28 1.97 -11.01 0.93
C SER A 28 1.57 -11.28 2.37
N ILE A 29 1.86 -12.49 2.87
CA ILE A 29 1.44 -12.93 4.21
C ILE A 29 2.44 -12.49 5.26
N LEU A 30 1.99 -11.60 6.14
CA LEU A 30 2.72 -11.16 7.32
C LEU A 30 2.82 -12.32 8.32
N PHE A 31 4.04 -12.76 8.64
CA PHE A 31 4.23 -13.85 9.60
C PHE A 31 4.11 -13.35 11.04
N LYS A 32 3.48 -14.18 11.88
CA LYS A 32 3.36 -13.95 13.31
C LYS A 32 4.75 -13.92 13.95
N TYR A 33 4.94 -13.01 14.90
CA TYR A 33 6.13 -12.99 15.75
C TYR A 33 6.10 -14.22 16.67
N ASN A 34 7.16 -15.02 16.60
CA ASN A 34 7.32 -16.23 17.41
C ASN A 34 7.95 -15.95 18.79
N ASP A 35 8.28 -14.70 19.08
CA ASP A 35 8.84 -14.31 20.37
C ASP A 35 7.76 -14.30 21.48
N PRO A 36 7.99 -14.96 22.63
CA PRO A 36 7.09 -14.87 23.78
C PRO A 36 6.97 -13.45 24.36
N GLU A 37 7.93 -12.55 24.16
CA GLU A 37 7.87 -11.15 24.62
C GLU A 37 7.05 -10.26 23.68
N ARG A 38 5.73 -10.44 23.71
CA ARG A 38 4.81 -9.50 23.08
C ARG A 38 4.88 -8.15 23.82
N GLY A 39 5.36 -7.11 23.14
CA GLY A 39 5.39 -5.74 23.67
C GLY A 39 6.77 -5.25 24.12
N GLY A 40 7.84 -6.02 23.92
CA GLY A 40 9.22 -5.65 24.28
C GLY A 40 9.88 -4.58 23.40
N GLY A 41 9.15 -3.93 22.50
CA GLY A 41 9.70 -2.86 21.65
C GLY A 41 10.65 -3.33 20.54
N HIS A 42 10.65 -4.62 20.19
CA HIS A 42 11.47 -5.12 19.08
C HIS A 42 10.91 -4.67 17.72
N ASN A 43 11.80 -4.16 16.85
CA ASN A 43 11.49 -3.83 15.47
C ASN A 43 11.38 -5.10 14.64
N TYR A 44 10.17 -5.63 14.51
CA TYR A 44 9.93 -6.80 13.68
C TYR A 44 9.65 -6.41 12.22
N THR A 45 10.67 -6.45 11.37
CA THR A 45 10.54 -6.20 9.91
C THR A 45 10.45 -7.50 9.12
N ASN A 46 9.41 -8.29 9.34
CA ASN A 46 9.24 -9.63 8.76
C ASN A 46 9.17 -9.71 7.21
N GLN A 47 9.17 -8.58 6.47
CA GLN A 47 9.08 -8.58 5.02
C GLN A 47 9.81 -7.40 4.35
N GLY A 48 10.36 -7.66 3.16
CA GLY A 48 10.85 -6.63 2.26
C GLY A 48 9.98 -6.51 1.00
N TRP A 49 9.52 -5.29 0.71
CA TRP A 49 8.76 -4.93 -0.50
C TRP A 49 9.52 -3.92 -1.35
N GLY A 50 9.48 -4.10 -2.66
CA GLY A 50 10.08 -3.19 -3.63
C GLY A 50 9.02 -2.77 -4.62
N HIS A 51 8.87 -1.47 -4.81
CA HIS A 51 7.89 -0.88 -5.73
C HIS A 51 8.54 0.27 -6.49
N GLY A 52 8.34 0.33 -7.80
CA GLY A 52 8.97 1.33 -8.69
C GLY A 52 8.01 2.39 -9.23
N GLY A 53 6.74 2.38 -8.84
CA GLY A 53 5.72 3.26 -9.40
C GLY A 53 5.74 4.66 -8.77
N ARG A 54 5.81 5.70 -9.61
CA ARG A 54 5.63 7.11 -9.21
C ARG A 54 4.14 7.43 -9.08
N ASN A 55 3.59 7.28 -7.88
CA ASN A 55 2.21 7.63 -7.55
C ASN A 55 1.99 7.64 -6.03
N VAL A 56 0.73 7.78 -5.60
CA VAL A 56 0.26 7.57 -4.24
C VAL A 56 -0.25 6.13 -4.10
N TRP A 57 0.39 5.34 -3.24
CA TRP A 57 0.10 3.92 -3.05
C TRP A 57 -0.40 3.66 -1.64
N MET A 58 -1.52 2.98 -1.50
CA MET A 58 -1.98 2.49 -0.21
C MET A 58 -1.43 1.10 0.05
N LEU A 59 -0.83 0.92 1.22
CA LEU A 59 -0.40 -0.38 1.73
C LEU A 59 -1.19 -0.64 2.99
N HIS A 60 -1.85 -1.79 3.06
CA HIS A 60 -2.69 -2.12 4.21
C HIS A 60 -2.70 -3.62 4.49
N CYS A 61 -3.11 -3.97 5.70
CA CYS A 61 -3.46 -5.35 5.98
C CYS A 61 -4.74 -5.71 5.23
N HIS A 62 -4.80 -6.86 4.57
CA HIS A 62 -6.00 -7.31 3.86
C HIS A 62 -7.03 -7.99 4.79
N ILE A 63 -7.09 -7.54 6.04
CA ILE A 63 -8.09 -7.92 7.05
C ILE A 63 -8.87 -6.65 7.38
N LEU A 64 -10.16 -6.63 7.04
CA LEU A 64 -10.99 -5.42 7.12
C LEU A 64 -10.93 -4.75 8.51
N GLN A 65 -11.03 -5.53 9.58
CA GLN A 65 -10.93 -5.02 10.94
C GLN A 65 -9.58 -4.34 11.21
N HIS A 66 -8.48 -4.85 10.65
CA HIS A 66 -7.16 -4.25 10.81
C HIS A 66 -7.03 -2.94 10.02
N MET A 67 -7.64 -2.86 8.83
CA MET A 67 -7.69 -1.61 8.05
C MET A 67 -8.42 -0.52 8.83
N ILE A 68 -9.61 -0.84 9.36
CA ILE A 68 -10.42 0.11 10.15
C ILE A 68 -9.68 0.58 11.39
N LEU A 69 -8.91 -0.30 12.04
CA LEU A 69 -8.08 0.03 13.19
C LEU A 69 -6.77 0.76 12.83
N GLY A 70 -6.53 1.05 11.55
CA GLY A 70 -5.42 1.89 11.09
C GLY A 70 -4.14 1.13 10.71
N MET A 71 -4.19 -0.18 10.48
CA MET A 71 -3.05 -0.96 9.96
C MET A 71 -2.86 -0.70 8.45
N GLN A 72 -2.51 0.53 8.13
CA GLN A 72 -2.33 1.04 6.78
C GLN A 72 -1.27 2.14 6.75
N ALA A 73 -0.62 2.30 5.61
CA ALA A 73 0.31 3.36 5.30
C ALA A 73 0.06 3.84 3.87
N VAL A 74 0.39 5.10 3.61
CA VAL A 74 0.36 5.67 2.27
C VAL A 74 1.78 6.01 1.87
N TRP A 75 2.21 5.52 0.72
CA TRP A 75 3.48 5.86 0.11
C TRP A 75 3.27 6.87 -1.00
N ILE A 76 3.93 8.02 -0.90
CA ILE A 76 3.91 9.06 -1.92
C ILE A 76 5.28 9.00 -2.61
N MET A 77 5.29 8.57 -3.88
CA MET A 77 6.51 8.42 -4.67
C MET A 77 6.46 9.30 -5.91
N GLY A 78 7.48 10.14 -6.10
CA GLY A 78 7.54 11.11 -7.18
C GLY A 78 7.25 12.55 -6.72
N ASN A 79 7.29 13.48 -7.66
CA ASN A 79 6.93 14.89 -7.44
C ASN A 79 5.48 15.19 -7.86
N ALA A 80 5.01 16.39 -7.55
CA ALA A 80 3.62 16.80 -7.83
C ALA A 80 3.25 16.62 -9.31
N ALA A 81 4.10 17.05 -10.24
CA ALA A 81 3.82 16.96 -11.68
C ALA A 81 3.80 15.50 -12.17
N GLU A 82 4.63 14.62 -11.60
CA GLU A 82 4.61 13.19 -11.90
C GLU A 82 3.32 12.52 -11.37
N ILE A 83 2.87 12.90 -10.18
CA ILE A 83 1.68 12.32 -9.52
C ILE A 83 0.39 12.79 -10.19
N THR A 84 0.30 14.07 -10.55
CA THR A 84 -0.92 14.67 -11.13
C THR A 84 -0.93 14.67 -12.66
N HIS A 85 -0.01 13.94 -13.30
CA HIS A 85 0.10 13.91 -14.76
C HIS A 85 -1.20 13.37 -15.39
N GLY A 86 -1.80 14.14 -16.29
CA GLY A 86 -3.05 13.77 -16.97
C GLY A 86 -4.32 13.96 -16.13
N ILE A 87 -4.21 14.53 -14.92
CA ILE A 87 -5.35 14.83 -14.05
C ILE A 87 -5.63 16.34 -14.07
N SER A 88 -6.87 16.68 -14.44
CA SER A 88 -7.39 18.05 -14.29
C SER A 88 -8.17 18.16 -12.96
N PRO A 89 -8.15 19.30 -12.24
CA PRO A 89 -8.78 19.43 -10.92
C PRO A 89 -10.27 19.07 -10.87
N ASP A 90 -11.00 19.28 -11.95
CA ASP A 90 -12.42 18.90 -12.11
C ASP A 90 -12.63 17.38 -12.02
N LEU A 91 -11.66 16.56 -12.43
CA LEU A 91 -11.73 15.10 -12.36
C LEU A 91 -11.64 14.55 -10.93
N VAL A 92 -11.13 15.34 -9.98
CA VAL A 92 -10.92 14.92 -8.58
C VAL A 92 -11.73 15.72 -7.57
N ALA A 93 -12.35 16.84 -7.98
CA ALA A 93 -13.07 17.75 -7.11
C ALA A 93 -14.17 17.06 -6.28
N GLY A 94 -14.89 16.12 -6.90
CA GLY A 94 -15.94 15.33 -6.25
C GLY A 94 -15.48 14.51 -5.04
N TYR A 95 -14.21 14.07 -5.02
CA TYR A 95 -13.64 13.26 -3.94
C TYR A 95 -13.11 14.11 -2.78
N LEU A 96 -12.92 15.42 -2.97
CA LEU A 96 -12.35 16.32 -1.96
C LEU A 96 -13.40 16.85 -0.97
N SER A 97 -14.68 16.66 -1.27
CA SER A 97 -15.80 17.11 -0.44
C SER A 97 -16.60 15.91 0.07
N TYR A 98 -16.93 15.89 1.36
CA TYR A 98 -17.82 14.86 1.90
C TYR A 98 -19.20 14.98 1.24
N GLY A 99 -19.67 13.88 0.64
CA GLY A 99 -20.92 13.86 -0.14
C GLY A 99 -20.84 14.56 -1.49
N GLY A 100 -19.64 14.75 -2.05
CA GLY A 100 -19.46 15.23 -3.42
C GLY A 100 -20.00 14.26 -4.47
N ASP A 101 -20.02 14.71 -5.72
CA ASP A 101 -20.62 14.01 -6.87
C ASP A 101 -19.92 12.70 -7.27
N ALA A 102 -18.75 12.41 -6.70
CA ALA A 102 -18.08 11.11 -6.80
C ALA A 102 -18.90 9.94 -6.22
N TYR A 103 -19.86 10.25 -5.34
CA TYR A 103 -20.79 9.28 -4.77
C TYR A 103 -22.20 9.66 -5.22
N GLY A 104 -22.71 8.96 -6.24
CA GLY A 104 -24.03 9.18 -6.83
C GLY A 104 -25.16 9.03 -5.82
N ASN A 105 -26.37 9.40 -6.21
CA ASN A 105 -27.55 9.29 -5.36
C ASN A 105 -28.80 8.88 -6.14
N ALA A 106 -29.98 8.93 -5.50
CA ALA A 106 -31.24 8.54 -6.11
C ALA A 106 -31.65 9.37 -7.36
N THR A 107 -30.99 10.49 -7.62
CA THR A 107 -31.30 11.44 -8.70
C THR A 107 -30.18 11.61 -9.73
N TYR A 108 -28.97 11.12 -9.47
CA TYR A 108 -27.86 11.22 -10.40
C TYR A 108 -26.83 10.09 -10.19
N ASP A 109 -26.20 9.67 -11.28
CA ASP A 109 -25.12 8.67 -11.27
C ASP A 109 -23.79 9.28 -10.80
N PRO A 110 -22.92 8.51 -10.12
CA PRO A 110 -21.64 9.02 -9.64
C PRO A 110 -20.77 9.54 -10.78
N PHE A 111 -20.16 10.71 -10.59
CA PHE A 111 -19.15 11.24 -11.50
C PHE A 111 -17.77 10.71 -11.08
N VAL A 112 -17.26 9.73 -11.82
CA VAL A 112 -16.01 9.04 -11.49
C VAL A 112 -14.98 9.18 -12.59
N THR A 113 -13.71 9.31 -12.20
CA THR A 113 -12.59 9.25 -13.13
C THR A 113 -12.17 7.80 -13.34
N HIS A 114 -12.30 7.31 -14.57
CA HIS A 114 -11.89 5.96 -14.94
C HIS A 114 -10.43 5.97 -15.44
N PHE A 115 -9.60 5.06 -14.93
CA PHE A 115 -8.15 5.04 -15.20
C PHE A 115 -7.71 3.94 -16.17
N TYR A 116 -8.59 3.00 -16.49
CA TYR A 116 -8.34 1.91 -17.42
C TYR A 116 -9.38 1.99 -18.55
N GLU A 117 -9.09 1.51 -19.75
CA GLU A 117 -10.18 1.26 -20.71
C GLU A 117 -10.68 -0.18 -20.51
N ASP A 118 -11.95 -0.42 -20.82
CA ASP A 118 -12.56 -1.76 -20.76
C ASP A 118 -11.92 -2.73 -21.77
#